data_AF-A0A512UF97-F1
#
_entry.id   AF-A0A512UF97-F1
#
_cell.length_a   1.000
_cell.length_b   1.000
_cell.length_c   1.000
_cell.angle_alpha   90.00
_cell.angle_beta   90.00
_cell.angle_gamma   90.00
#
_symmetry.space_group_name_H-M   'P 1'
#
loop_
_entity.id
_entity.type
_entity.pdbx_description
1 polymer ?
#
loop_
_entity_poly.entity_id
_entity_poly.type
_entity_poly.pdbx_seq_one_letter_code
_entity_poly.pdbx_strand_id
1 'polypeptide(L)'
;MAFRMRAATSSPELARVAKKPGAVPSLGLGPIANPSPLPTLFVSHGGPTFLYENDDFGNKGAWRTVRNLGKTITDVWQPDYIVVVSAHWQSSGSNLIEVAVPPKSNAFGADVGSSSKHQEDWMENPLIYDFYGFPDYMYKEKFRTWNSRFISESITDHLESCGFHAKLTERGLDHGVWVPLKVAFPQPEDNTMALPKTPLIQVSLTGLESDFATHARLGEVLAHFQNNKIWDPTQERHLQGMVVCSGMSVHNLRDLGVAMNSGKKALPYVSEFGRLVSQAVQNGSQTLSSLNKLKTDYATLLHKAHPTLEHFVPLVVAAGLNNASNNRPVSELYNDEQLSLGWGTFQFGEYPVKDEV
;
A
#
# COMPACT_ATOMS: atom_id res chain seq x y z
N MET A 1 -47.69 17.30 64.80
CA MET A 1 -47.53 16.01 64.08
C MET A 1 -46.39 16.20 63.09
N ALA A 2 -45.37 15.36 63.18
CA ALA A 2 -44.03 15.58 62.64
C ALA A 2 -43.94 15.49 61.11
N PHE A 3 -43.08 16.31 60.49
CA PHE A 3 -42.32 15.87 59.31
C PHE A 3 -40.91 16.45 59.33
N ARG A 4 -39.94 15.55 59.15
CA ARG A 4 -38.50 15.68 59.37
C ARG A 4 -37.82 16.56 58.32
N MET A 5 -36.95 17.47 58.74
CA MET A 5 -35.82 17.94 57.93
C MET A 5 -34.84 16.77 57.74
N ARG A 6 -34.56 16.40 56.48
CA ARG A 6 -33.41 15.56 56.12
C ARG A 6 -32.34 16.43 55.49
N ALA A 7 -31.19 16.48 56.16
CA ALA A 7 -29.95 16.98 55.61
C ALA A 7 -29.51 16.08 54.43
N ALA A 8 -29.14 16.69 53.31
CA ALA A 8 -28.51 16.01 52.19
C ALA A 8 -27.08 15.65 52.57
N THR A 9 -26.82 14.36 52.78
CA THR A 9 -25.47 13.81 52.92
C THR A 9 -24.89 13.60 51.52
N SER A 10 -23.76 14.24 51.26
CA SER A 10 -22.91 14.04 50.08
C SER A 10 -22.42 12.60 49.98
N SER A 11 -22.75 11.92 48.88
CA SER A 11 -22.07 10.67 48.47
C SER A 11 -20.91 11.03 47.54
N PRO A 12 -19.67 10.57 47.80
CA PRO A 12 -18.58 10.74 46.86
C PRO A 12 -18.76 9.77 45.69
N GLU A 13 -18.84 10.32 44.49
CA GLU A 13 -18.87 9.60 43.24
C GLU A 13 -17.51 8.89 43.05
N LEU A 14 -17.50 7.56 43.12
CA LEU A 14 -16.34 6.74 42.83
C LEU A 14 -16.02 6.82 41.34
N ALA A 15 -15.16 7.77 40.96
CA ALA A 15 -14.50 7.77 39.67
C ALA A 15 -13.70 6.47 39.51
N ARG A 16 -14.25 5.49 38.79
CA ARG A 16 -13.50 4.34 38.29
C ARG A 16 -12.50 4.86 37.24
N VAL A 17 -11.29 5.17 37.68
CA VAL A 17 -10.13 5.26 36.79
C VAL A 17 -9.93 3.87 36.21
N ALA A 18 -10.30 3.70 34.94
CA ALA A 18 -9.89 2.53 34.16
C ALA A 18 -8.36 2.54 34.10
N LYS A 19 -7.72 1.63 34.85
CA LYS A 19 -6.31 1.32 34.66
C LYS A 19 -6.13 0.84 33.23
N LYS A 20 -5.32 1.55 32.44
CA LYS A 20 -4.71 0.97 31.23
C LYS A 20 -4.09 -0.36 31.64
N PRO A 21 -4.31 -1.46 30.88
CA PRO A 21 -3.61 -2.70 31.15
C PRO A 21 -2.11 -2.43 31.14
N GLY A 22 -1.43 -2.90 32.19
CA GLY A 22 -0.02 -2.62 32.42
C GLY A 22 0.82 -3.13 31.26
N ALA A 23 1.79 -2.31 30.83
CA ALA A 23 2.80 -2.72 29.88
C ALA A 23 3.51 -3.97 30.42
N VAL A 24 3.42 -5.07 29.66
CA VAL A 24 4.28 -6.23 29.86
C VAL A 24 5.72 -5.72 29.68
N PRO A 25 6.66 -6.05 30.59
CA PRO A 25 8.05 -5.67 30.38
C PRO A 25 8.52 -6.30 29.07
N SER A 26 8.80 -5.49 28.06
CA SER A 26 9.44 -5.98 26.86
C SER A 26 10.81 -6.51 27.28
N LEU A 27 10.98 -7.84 27.28
CA LEU A 27 12.28 -8.42 26.94
C LEU A 27 12.77 -7.59 25.74
N GLY A 28 13.96 -6.98 25.81
CA GLY A 28 14.44 -5.95 24.87
C GLY A 28 14.60 -6.41 23.41
N LEU A 29 13.51 -6.89 22.82
CA LEU A 29 13.34 -7.51 21.53
C LEU A 29 12.60 -6.49 20.64
N GLY A 30 13.17 -5.28 20.56
CA GLY A 30 12.69 -4.27 19.62
C GLY A 30 13.07 -4.63 18.18
N PRO A 31 12.72 -3.78 17.21
CA PRO A 31 13.16 -3.97 15.83
C PRO A 31 14.68 -4.11 15.73
N ILE A 32 15.14 -5.08 14.94
CA ILE A 32 16.56 -5.27 14.64
C ILE A 32 16.84 -4.89 13.19
N ALA A 33 18.02 -4.32 12.92
CA ALA A 33 18.40 -3.98 11.55
C ALA A 33 18.32 -5.20 10.62
N ASN A 34 17.73 -5.02 9.44
CA ASN A 34 17.66 -6.02 8.40
C ASN A 34 18.91 -5.91 7.51
N PRO A 35 19.86 -6.87 7.56
CA PRO A 35 21.08 -6.81 6.77
C PRO A 35 20.83 -7.00 5.25
N SER A 36 19.64 -7.46 4.87
CA SER A 36 19.25 -7.64 3.48
C SER A 36 17.78 -7.22 3.29
N PRO A 37 17.50 -5.91 3.25
CA PRO A 37 16.14 -5.41 3.04
C PRO A 37 15.57 -5.85 1.68
N LEU A 38 14.33 -6.32 1.67
CA LEU A 38 13.60 -6.61 0.43
C LEU A 38 13.48 -5.33 -0.42
N PRO A 39 13.32 -5.43 -1.75
CA PRO A 39 13.16 -4.25 -2.57
C PRO A 39 11.77 -3.62 -2.36
N THR A 40 11.65 -2.33 -2.66
CA THR A 40 10.33 -1.69 -2.78
C THR A 40 9.88 -1.74 -4.23
N LEU A 41 8.61 -2.07 -4.47
CA LEU A 41 8.04 -2.04 -5.80
C LEU A 41 7.16 -0.81 -5.99
N PHE A 42 7.25 -0.17 -7.14
CA PHE A 42 6.18 0.66 -7.69
C PHE A 42 5.53 -0.08 -8.85
N VAL A 43 4.20 -0.23 -8.82
CA VAL A 43 3.44 -0.93 -9.87
C VAL A 43 2.37 0.01 -10.43
N SER A 44 2.37 0.15 -11.76
CA SER A 44 1.24 0.76 -12.48
C SER A 44 0.08 -0.24 -12.53
N HIS A 45 -0.98 0.00 -11.75
CA HIS A 45 -1.99 -1.03 -11.46
C HIS A 45 -3.08 -1.22 -12.52
N GLY A 46 -3.33 -0.21 -13.36
CA GLY A 46 -4.45 -0.19 -14.29
C GLY A 46 -5.84 -0.31 -13.64
N GLY A 47 -6.87 -0.43 -14.48
CA GLY A 47 -8.24 -0.72 -14.03
C GLY A 47 -8.49 -2.21 -13.81
N PRO A 48 -9.75 -2.62 -13.53
CA PRO A 48 -10.10 -4.04 -13.34
C PRO A 48 -9.84 -4.91 -14.58
N THR A 49 -9.74 -4.33 -15.76
CA THR A 49 -9.31 -5.00 -17.01
C THR A 49 -7.91 -5.58 -16.91
N PHE A 50 -7.05 -5.03 -16.03
CA PHE A 50 -5.72 -5.56 -15.76
C PHE A 50 -5.72 -6.97 -15.16
N LEU A 51 -6.86 -7.50 -14.70
CA LEU A 51 -6.93 -8.91 -14.29
C LEU A 51 -6.72 -9.89 -15.46
N TYR A 52 -7.03 -9.47 -16.68
CA TYR A 52 -7.08 -10.34 -17.85
C TYR A 52 -5.93 -10.02 -18.81
N GLU A 53 -5.02 -10.98 -19.01
CA GLU A 53 -3.76 -10.79 -19.77
C GLU A 53 -3.95 -10.18 -21.16
N ASN A 54 -5.07 -10.49 -21.83
CA ASN A 54 -5.33 -10.10 -23.21
C ASN A 54 -6.46 -9.07 -23.36
N ASP A 55 -6.84 -8.36 -22.30
CA ASP A 55 -7.83 -7.27 -22.40
C ASP A 55 -7.24 -6.04 -23.10
N ASP A 56 -8.01 -5.46 -24.02
CA ASP A 56 -7.62 -4.29 -24.83
C ASP A 56 -7.32 -3.02 -24.00
N PHE A 57 -7.86 -2.95 -22.78
CA PHE A 57 -7.67 -1.84 -21.84
C PHE A 57 -6.67 -2.17 -20.73
N GLY A 58 -6.17 -3.41 -20.68
CA GLY A 58 -5.00 -3.79 -19.89
C GLY A 58 -3.71 -3.57 -20.68
N ASN A 59 -2.60 -4.01 -20.11
CA ASN A 59 -1.31 -4.11 -20.80
C ASN A 59 -0.67 -5.46 -20.53
N LYS A 60 -0.45 -6.21 -21.60
CA LYS A 60 0.01 -7.60 -21.54
C LYS A 60 1.41 -7.76 -20.96
N GLY A 61 2.32 -6.85 -21.30
CA GLY A 61 3.68 -6.92 -20.78
C GLY A 61 3.74 -6.57 -19.30
N ALA A 62 3.02 -5.53 -18.87
CA ALA A 62 2.85 -5.19 -17.46
C ALA A 62 2.21 -6.34 -16.67
N TRP A 63 1.16 -6.97 -17.22
CA TRP A 63 0.53 -8.15 -16.62
C TRP A 63 1.54 -9.27 -16.36
N ARG A 64 2.33 -9.60 -17.38
CA ARG A 64 3.37 -10.65 -17.29
C ARG A 64 4.47 -10.29 -16.30
N THR A 65 4.88 -9.02 -16.26
CA THR A 65 5.86 -8.51 -15.30
C THR A 65 5.35 -8.66 -13.87
N VAL A 66 4.12 -8.22 -13.59
CA VAL A 66 3.49 -8.38 -12.27
C VAL A 66 3.31 -9.86 -11.91
N ARG A 67 2.92 -10.70 -12.88
CA ARG A 67 2.82 -12.15 -12.68
C ARG A 67 4.14 -12.80 -12.30
N ASN A 68 5.24 -12.39 -12.95
CA ASN A 68 6.58 -12.90 -12.68
C ASN A 68 7.09 -12.38 -11.32
N LEU A 69 6.86 -11.12 -11.01
CA LEU A 69 7.16 -10.55 -9.69
C LEU A 69 6.46 -11.33 -8.58
N GLY A 70 5.20 -11.72 -8.77
CA GLY A 70 4.48 -12.57 -7.82
C GLY A 70 5.22 -13.86 -7.49
N LYS A 71 5.73 -14.57 -8.52
CA LYS A 71 6.57 -15.77 -8.33
C LYS A 71 7.87 -15.44 -7.60
N THR A 72 8.56 -14.37 -7.98
CA THR A 72 9.79 -13.94 -7.28
C THR A 72 9.50 -13.64 -5.80
N ILE A 73 8.37 -13.01 -5.50
CA ILE A 73 7.96 -12.70 -4.14
C ILE A 73 7.68 -13.98 -3.34
N THR A 74 6.97 -14.97 -3.91
CA THR A 74 6.62 -16.20 -3.20
C THR A 74 7.77 -17.20 -3.10
N ASP A 75 8.65 -17.23 -4.09
CA ASP A 75 9.63 -18.31 -4.23
C ASP A 75 11.01 -17.87 -3.72
N VAL A 76 11.34 -16.58 -3.82
CA VAL A 76 12.68 -16.06 -3.52
C VAL A 76 12.67 -15.08 -2.35
N TRP A 77 11.81 -14.05 -2.38
CA TRP A 77 11.86 -12.96 -1.38
C TRP A 77 11.15 -13.32 -0.08
N GLN A 78 10.06 -14.07 -0.17
CA GLN A 78 9.30 -14.63 0.96
C GLN A 78 9.09 -13.65 2.13
N PRO A 79 8.47 -12.47 1.89
CA PRO A 79 8.15 -11.56 2.97
C PRO A 79 7.18 -12.20 3.98
N ASP A 80 7.38 -11.88 5.26
CA ASP A 80 6.46 -12.26 6.33
C ASP A 80 5.18 -11.42 6.31
N TYR A 81 5.25 -10.19 5.80
CA TYR A 81 4.11 -9.30 5.57
C TYR A 81 4.42 -8.31 4.44
N ILE A 82 3.37 -7.81 3.78
CA ILE A 82 3.49 -6.79 2.73
C ILE A 82 2.65 -5.57 3.13
N VAL A 83 3.29 -4.40 3.14
CA VAL A 83 2.63 -3.11 3.28
C VAL A 83 2.36 -2.53 1.89
N VAL A 84 1.14 -2.08 1.64
CA VAL A 84 0.74 -1.53 0.34
C VAL A 84 0.24 -0.10 0.51
N VAL A 85 0.84 0.84 -0.23
CA VAL A 85 0.37 2.22 -0.35
C VAL A 85 -0.33 2.37 -1.69
N SER A 86 -1.62 2.72 -1.69
CA SER A 86 -2.46 2.75 -2.91
C SER A 86 -2.92 4.16 -3.26
N ALA A 87 -2.95 4.48 -4.56
CA ALA A 87 -3.53 5.71 -5.10
C ALA A 87 -5.02 5.90 -4.75
N HIS A 88 -5.76 4.82 -4.55
CA HIS A 88 -7.22 4.85 -4.30
C HIS A 88 -7.59 5.02 -2.83
N TRP A 89 -6.61 5.28 -1.96
CA TRP A 89 -6.87 5.62 -0.58
C TRP A 89 -6.07 6.83 -0.14
N GLN A 90 -6.72 7.98 -0.19
CA GLN A 90 -6.20 9.23 0.33
C GLN A 90 -6.90 9.57 1.65
N SER A 91 -6.13 9.99 2.66
CA SER A 91 -6.69 10.46 3.92
C SER A 91 -7.33 11.84 3.77
N SER A 92 -8.14 12.23 4.75
CA SER A 92 -8.79 13.56 4.77
C SER A 92 -7.88 14.71 5.26
N GLY A 93 -6.67 14.40 5.76
CA GLY A 93 -5.79 15.39 6.39
C GLY A 93 -4.39 15.38 5.80
N SER A 94 -3.76 16.55 5.65
CA SER A 94 -2.43 16.68 5.05
C SER A 94 -1.29 15.98 5.82
N ASN A 95 -1.43 15.78 7.13
CA ASN A 95 -0.49 15.01 7.96
C ASN A 95 -1.16 13.77 8.60
N LEU A 96 -2.31 13.35 8.09
CA LEU A 96 -3.04 12.17 8.55
C LEU A 96 -2.67 10.97 7.68
N ILE A 97 -2.34 9.85 8.31
CA ILE A 97 -2.19 8.54 7.67
C ILE A 97 -3.17 7.56 8.31
N GLU A 98 -3.83 6.77 7.50
CA GLU A 98 -4.76 5.74 7.95
C GLU A 98 -4.18 4.37 7.60
N VAL A 99 -4.25 3.43 8.55
CA VAL A 99 -3.75 2.06 8.39
C VAL A 99 -4.93 1.10 8.46
N ALA A 100 -5.07 0.24 7.45
CA ALA A 100 -6.24 -0.61 7.31
C ALA A 100 -6.24 -1.74 8.34
N VAL A 101 -7.40 -1.94 8.95
CA VAL A 101 -7.77 -3.17 9.66
C VAL A 101 -9.12 -3.67 9.12
N PRO A 102 -9.34 -4.98 8.99
CA PRO A 102 -10.65 -5.50 8.65
C PRO A 102 -11.68 -5.13 9.72
N PRO A 103 -12.94 -4.84 9.33
CA PRO A 103 -14.01 -4.62 10.29
C PRO A 103 -14.25 -5.90 11.12
N LYS A 104 -14.48 -5.74 12.42
CA LYS A 104 -14.68 -6.87 13.35
C LYS A 104 -15.95 -7.68 13.04
N SER A 105 -16.96 -7.03 12.48
CA SER A 105 -18.22 -7.64 12.08
C SER A 105 -18.52 -7.33 10.63
N ASN A 106 -19.11 -8.29 9.90
CA ASN A 106 -19.66 -8.00 8.58
C ASN A 106 -20.85 -7.02 8.69
N ALA A 107 -21.35 -6.54 7.55
CA ALA A 107 -22.48 -5.59 7.49
C ALA A 107 -23.80 -6.10 8.15
N PHE A 108 -23.86 -7.38 8.53
CA PHE A 108 -24.99 -8.03 9.18
C PHE A 108 -24.70 -8.41 10.65
N GLY A 109 -23.58 -7.94 11.22
CA GLY A 109 -23.24 -8.17 12.62
C GLY A 109 -22.68 -9.57 12.93
N ALA A 110 -22.35 -10.37 11.91
CA ALA A 110 -21.67 -11.66 12.11
C ALA A 110 -20.15 -11.45 12.19
N ASP A 111 -19.52 -12.10 13.18
CA ASP A 111 -18.06 -12.09 13.34
C ASP A 111 -17.39 -12.62 12.07
N VAL A 112 -16.48 -11.83 11.51
CA VAL A 112 -15.64 -12.26 10.39
C VAL A 112 -14.58 -13.18 10.99
N GLY A 113 -14.87 -14.49 10.97
CA GLY A 113 -14.20 -15.50 11.78
C GLY A 113 -12.68 -15.36 11.88
N SER A 114 -12.19 -15.27 13.12
CA SER A 114 -10.80 -15.63 13.46
C SER A 114 -10.64 -17.13 13.24
N SER A 115 -9.73 -17.55 12.36
CA SER A 115 -9.51 -18.98 12.14
C SER A 115 -8.74 -19.55 13.33
N SER A 116 -9.41 -20.45 14.05
CA SER A 116 -8.91 -21.19 15.20
C SER A 116 -7.65 -22.00 14.88
N LYS A 117 -6.54 -21.65 15.56
CA LYS A 117 -5.61 -22.51 16.32
C LYS A 117 -4.25 -21.84 16.55
N HIS A 118 -3.93 -20.74 15.84
CA HIS A 118 -2.71 -19.95 16.07
C HIS A 118 -2.83 -18.42 15.84
N GLN A 119 -4.00 -17.84 15.52
CA GLN A 119 -4.12 -16.42 15.18
C GLN A 119 -5.42 -15.79 15.71
N GLU A 120 -5.36 -15.17 16.88
CA GLU A 120 -6.33 -14.13 17.27
C GLU A 120 -6.04 -12.79 16.56
N ASP A 121 -4.86 -12.64 15.95
CA ASP A 121 -4.38 -11.38 15.35
C ASP A 121 -4.74 -11.21 13.86
N TRP A 122 -4.86 -12.31 13.11
CA TRP A 122 -5.06 -12.22 11.66
C TRP A 122 -6.54 -12.29 11.28
N MET A 123 -6.96 -11.39 10.41
CA MET A 123 -8.34 -11.26 9.94
C MET A 123 -8.37 -11.18 8.41
N GLU A 124 -9.42 -11.72 7.77
CA GLU A 124 -9.54 -11.65 6.32
C GLU A 124 -9.79 -10.21 5.85
N ASN A 125 -9.02 -9.76 4.86
CA ASN A 125 -9.24 -8.49 4.19
C ASN A 125 -10.51 -8.55 3.31
N PRO A 126 -11.51 -7.69 3.55
CA PRO A 126 -12.59 -7.52 2.58
C PRO A 126 -12.09 -6.77 1.33
N LEU A 127 -12.77 -6.95 0.20
CA LEU A 127 -12.48 -6.20 -1.03
C LEU A 127 -13.44 -5.02 -1.20
N ILE A 128 -12.93 -3.93 -1.76
CA ILE A 128 -13.69 -2.78 -2.23
C ILE A 128 -13.65 -2.79 -3.76
N TYR A 129 -14.83 -2.77 -4.39
CA TYR A 129 -14.98 -2.66 -5.85
C TYR A 129 -15.26 -1.20 -6.21
N ASP A 130 -14.24 -0.36 -6.11
CA ASP A 130 -14.29 1.10 -6.33
C ASP A 130 -14.11 1.50 -7.80
N PHE A 131 -14.63 0.68 -8.72
CA PHE A 131 -14.70 0.94 -10.15
C PHE A 131 -16.12 0.67 -10.68
N TYR A 132 -16.50 1.34 -11.77
CA TYR A 132 -17.87 1.37 -12.28
C TYR A 132 -17.92 1.21 -13.80
N GLY A 133 -19.04 0.68 -14.31
CA GLY A 133 -19.27 0.56 -15.76
C GLY A 133 -18.60 -0.65 -16.42
N PHE A 134 -18.11 -1.62 -15.64
CA PHE A 134 -17.51 -2.85 -16.14
C PHE A 134 -18.51 -4.02 -16.19
N PRO A 135 -18.21 -5.11 -16.92
CA PRO A 135 -19.05 -6.30 -16.91
C PRO A 135 -19.17 -6.98 -15.53
N ASP A 136 -20.33 -7.56 -15.24
CA ASP A 136 -20.67 -8.22 -13.96
C ASP A 136 -19.63 -9.24 -13.47
N TYR A 137 -18.94 -9.94 -14.38
CA TYR A 137 -17.97 -10.96 -13.98
C TYR A 137 -16.77 -10.37 -13.22
N MET A 138 -16.38 -9.11 -13.50
CA MET A 138 -15.28 -8.44 -12.79
C MET A 138 -15.65 -8.13 -11.33
N TYR A 139 -16.93 -7.88 -11.05
CA TYR A 139 -17.45 -7.67 -9.69
C TYR A 139 -17.61 -8.97 -8.89
N LYS A 140 -17.46 -10.13 -9.54
CA LYS A 140 -17.50 -11.45 -8.89
C LYS A 140 -16.11 -11.99 -8.57
N GLU A 141 -15.06 -11.30 -9.00
CA GLU A 141 -13.67 -11.69 -8.80
C GLU A 141 -13.31 -11.67 -7.32
N LYS A 142 -12.68 -12.74 -6.82
CA LYS A 142 -12.24 -12.85 -5.42
C LYS A 142 -10.73 -12.78 -5.28
N PHE A 143 -10.27 -12.27 -4.15
CA PHE A 143 -8.87 -12.24 -3.73
C PHE A 143 -8.81 -12.27 -2.21
N ARG A 144 -8.74 -13.48 -1.63
CA ARG A 144 -8.77 -13.70 -0.19
C ARG A 144 -7.36 -13.59 0.38
N THR A 145 -7.15 -12.66 1.30
CA THR A 145 -5.87 -12.45 1.97
C THR A 145 -6.07 -12.13 3.44
N TRP A 146 -5.03 -12.34 4.23
CA TRP A 146 -5.01 -11.96 5.65
C TRP A 146 -4.53 -10.52 5.84
N ASN A 147 -4.98 -9.87 6.91
CA ASN A 147 -4.40 -8.70 7.52
C ASN A 147 -3.85 -9.11 8.90
N SER A 148 -2.74 -8.51 9.35
CA SER A 148 -2.24 -8.67 10.72
C SER A 148 -2.49 -7.38 11.48
N ARG A 149 -3.35 -7.44 12.50
CA ARG A 149 -3.66 -6.28 13.33
C ARG A 149 -2.42 -5.80 14.07
N PHE A 150 -1.56 -6.69 14.55
CA PHE A 150 -0.28 -6.38 15.18
C PHE A 150 0.62 -5.53 14.27
N ILE A 151 0.74 -5.89 12.99
CA ILE A 151 1.52 -5.11 12.02
C ILE A 151 0.84 -3.76 11.75
N SER A 152 -0.49 -3.72 11.59
CA SER A 152 -1.22 -2.45 11.43
C SER A 152 -1.03 -1.50 12.62
N GLU A 153 -1.08 -2.02 13.85
CA GLU A 153 -0.83 -1.27 15.08
C GLU A 153 0.63 -0.80 15.15
N SER A 154 1.59 -1.67 14.84
CA SER A 154 3.02 -1.32 14.79
C SER A 154 3.31 -0.19 13.80
N ILE A 155 2.70 -0.22 12.61
CA ILE A 155 2.82 0.84 11.60
C ILE A 155 2.23 2.14 12.13
N THR A 156 1.05 2.08 12.74
CA THR A 156 0.37 3.26 13.31
C THR A 156 1.23 3.91 14.39
N ASP A 157 1.69 3.13 15.37
CA ASP A 157 2.53 3.62 16.48
C ASP A 157 3.85 4.23 15.96
N HIS A 158 4.47 3.60 14.97
CA HIS A 158 5.71 4.13 14.39
C HIS A 158 5.48 5.45 13.66
N LEU A 159 4.41 5.56 12.87
CA LEU A 159 4.01 6.79 12.20
C LEU A 159 3.76 7.93 13.20
N GLU A 160 3.05 7.66 14.30
CA GLU A 160 2.83 8.63 15.38
C GLU A 160 4.15 9.06 16.02
N SER A 161 5.04 8.11 16.32
CA SER A 161 6.37 8.40 16.91
C SER A 161 7.25 9.27 16.01
N CYS A 162 7.04 9.21 14.70
CA CYS A 162 7.75 10.02 13.70
C CYS A 162 7.03 11.33 13.36
N GLY A 163 5.90 11.65 14.02
CA GLY A 163 5.20 12.93 13.91
C GLY A 163 4.15 13.02 12.80
N PHE A 164 3.60 11.89 12.35
CA PHE A 164 2.32 11.86 11.63
C PHE A 164 1.17 11.78 12.64
N HIS A 165 -0.02 12.25 12.27
CA HIS A 165 -1.23 11.77 12.91
C HIS A 165 -1.58 10.44 12.24
N ALA A 166 -1.59 9.34 12.99
CA ALA A 166 -1.93 8.03 12.44
C ALA A 166 -3.09 7.40 13.22
N LYS A 167 -3.91 6.61 12.52
CA LYS A 167 -4.97 5.83 13.15
C LYS A 167 -5.23 4.55 12.37
N LEU A 168 -5.74 3.55 13.09
CA LEU A 168 -6.39 2.40 12.47
C LEU A 168 -7.73 2.82 11.87
N THR A 169 -8.03 2.32 10.69
CA THR A 169 -9.31 2.54 10.00
C THR A 169 -9.88 1.20 9.53
N GLU A 170 -11.14 0.94 9.87
CA GLU A 170 -11.87 -0.23 9.35
C GLU A 170 -12.10 -0.06 7.84
N ARG A 171 -11.42 -0.87 7.01
CA ARG A 171 -11.44 -0.73 5.55
C ARG A 171 -11.05 -2.05 4.88
N GLY A 172 -11.59 -2.28 3.67
CA GLY A 172 -11.12 -3.32 2.76
C GLY A 172 -10.03 -2.84 1.80
N LEU A 173 -9.51 -3.76 1.00
CA LEU A 173 -8.54 -3.46 -0.05
C LEU A 173 -9.25 -2.83 -1.24
N ASP A 174 -8.79 -1.67 -1.73
CA ASP A 174 -9.25 -1.11 -3.01
C ASP A 174 -8.63 -1.79 -4.22
N HIS A 175 -9.19 -1.54 -5.41
CA HIS A 175 -8.73 -2.20 -6.64
C HIS A 175 -7.28 -1.89 -6.96
N GLY A 176 -6.78 -0.71 -6.60
CA GLY A 176 -5.36 -0.38 -6.73
C GLY A 176 -4.47 -1.36 -5.98
N VAL A 177 -4.96 -1.97 -4.90
CA VAL A 177 -4.26 -3.06 -4.21
C VAL A 177 -4.62 -4.43 -4.80
N TRP A 178 -5.89 -4.83 -4.76
CA TRP A 178 -6.23 -6.24 -4.98
C TRP A 178 -6.16 -6.68 -6.45
N VAL A 179 -6.33 -5.77 -7.43
CA VAL A 179 -6.23 -6.13 -8.85
C VAL A 179 -4.80 -6.55 -9.24
N PRO A 180 -3.76 -5.70 -9.08
CA PRO A 180 -2.40 -6.10 -9.43
C PRO A 180 -1.89 -7.24 -8.54
N LEU A 181 -2.27 -7.27 -7.25
CA LEU A 181 -1.84 -8.36 -6.37
C LEU A 181 -2.54 -9.68 -6.66
N LYS A 182 -3.75 -9.69 -7.22
CA LYS A 182 -4.37 -10.93 -7.73
C LYS A 182 -3.68 -11.43 -9.01
N VAL A 183 -3.16 -10.54 -9.84
CA VAL A 183 -2.32 -10.92 -10.99
C VAL A 183 -1.03 -11.58 -10.49
N ALA A 184 -0.35 -10.95 -9.53
CA ALA A 184 0.86 -11.48 -8.90
C ALA A 184 0.61 -12.81 -8.17
N PHE A 185 -0.44 -12.85 -7.35
CA PHE A 185 -0.83 -13.97 -6.49
C PHE A 185 -2.24 -14.43 -6.88
N PRO A 186 -2.37 -15.31 -7.89
CA PRO A 186 -3.68 -15.77 -8.34
C PRO A 186 -4.44 -16.43 -7.20
N GLN A 187 -5.71 -16.05 -7.07
CA GLN A 187 -6.66 -16.71 -6.17
C GLN A 187 -6.72 -18.22 -6.49
N PRO A 188 -6.43 -19.11 -5.51
CA PRO A 188 -6.57 -20.55 -5.70
C PRO A 188 -8.01 -20.98 -6.06
N GLU A 189 -8.14 -22.05 -6.86
CA GLU A 189 -9.43 -22.59 -7.32
C GLU A 189 -10.33 -23.06 -6.17
N ASP A 190 -9.72 -23.59 -5.11
CA ASP A 190 -10.42 -24.02 -3.88
C ASP A 190 -10.85 -22.85 -2.98
N ASN A 191 -10.65 -21.61 -3.44
CA ASN A 191 -10.94 -20.37 -2.72
C ASN A 191 -10.23 -20.26 -1.36
N THR A 192 -9.07 -20.89 -1.18
CA THR A 192 -8.20 -20.64 -0.02
C THR A 192 -7.48 -19.29 -0.11
N MET A 193 -6.68 -18.94 0.89
CA MET A 193 -5.97 -17.65 0.92
C MET A 193 -4.89 -17.60 -0.17
N ALA A 194 -4.85 -16.52 -0.95
CA ALA A 194 -3.86 -16.34 -2.02
C ALA A 194 -2.43 -16.23 -1.47
N LEU A 195 -2.29 -15.68 -0.26
CA LEU A 195 -1.04 -15.57 0.49
C LEU A 195 -1.26 -16.13 1.90
N PRO A 196 -1.24 -17.46 2.11
CA PRO A 196 -1.65 -18.07 3.37
C PRO A 196 -0.72 -17.73 4.55
N LYS A 197 0.51 -17.29 4.29
CA LYS A 197 1.54 -16.99 5.30
C LYS A 197 1.97 -15.52 5.33
N THR A 198 1.43 -14.67 4.47
CA THR A 198 1.90 -13.30 4.27
C THR A 198 0.71 -12.35 4.31
N PRO A 199 0.46 -11.67 5.44
CA PRO A 199 -0.60 -10.67 5.54
C PRO A 199 -0.32 -9.47 4.64
N LEU A 200 -1.40 -8.88 4.13
CA LEU A 200 -1.44 -7.62 3.40
C LEU A 200 -2.02 -6.53 4.27
N ILE A 201 -1.27 -5.45 4.43
CA ILE A 201 -1.67 -4.28 5.21
C ILE A 201 -1.68 -3.08 4.26
N GLN A 202 -2.84 -2.45 4.11
CA GLN A 202 -2.94 -1.24 3.31
C GLN A 202 -2.72 0.01 4.17
N VAL A 203 -2.03 1.00 3.61
CA VAL A 203 -1.78 2.32 4.21
C VAL A 203 -2.23 3.40 3.23
N SER A 204 -2.85 4.46 3.75
CA SER A 204 -3.32 5.59 2.94
C SER A 204 -2.18 6.51 2.49
N LEU A 205 -2.45 7.28 1.44
CA LEU A 205 -1.75 8.53 1.14
C LEU A 205 -2.19 9.65 2.07
N THR A 206 -1.50 10.79 1.99
CA THR A 206 -1.86 12.01 2.75
C THR A 206 -2.92 12.82 1.99
N GLY A 207 -3.66 13.66 2.70
CA GLY A 207 -4.75 14.45 2.12
C GLY A 207 -4.38 15.55 1.12
N LEU A 208 -3.08 15.81 0.87
CA LEU A 208 -2.65 16.85 -0.07
C LEU A 208 -1.66 16.30 -1.11
N GLU A 209 -2.18 15.85 -2.26
CA GLU A 209 -1.40 15.20 -3.33
C GLU A 209 -0.24 16.06 -3.83
N SER A 210 -0.42 17.38 -3.89
CA SER A 210 0.63 18.29 -4.35
C SER A 210 1.81 18.40 -3.37
N ASP A 211 1.68 17.93 -2.13
CA ASP A 211 2.77 17.95 -1.15
C ASP A 211 3.65 16.70 -1.27
N PHE A 212 4.58 16.74 -2.22
CA PHE A 212 5.54 15.66 -2.44
C PHE A 212 6.50 15.48 -1.26
N ALA A 213 6.75 16.52 -0.46
CA ALA A 213 7.65 16.42 0.69
C ALA A 213 7.03 15.53 1.78
N THR A 214 5.75 15.71 2.07
CA THR A 214 5.06 14.89 3.06
C THR A 214 4.86 13.44 2.58
N HIS A 215 4.61 13.23 1.28
CA HIS A 215 4.58 11.87 0.71
C HIS A 215 5.95 11.19 0.71
N ALA A 216 7.04 11.91 0.43
CA ALA A 216 8.40 11.38 0.54
C ALA A 216 8.71 11.01 2.01
N ARG A 217 8.36 11.88 2.96
CA ARG A 217 8.50 11.61 4.40
C ARG A 217 7.70 10.39 4.84
N LEU A 218 6.49 10.16 4.31
CA LEU A 218 5.73 8.94 4.54
C LEU A 218 6.54 7.71 4.13
N GLY A 219 7.13 7.74 2.93
CA GLY A 219 8.04 6.70 2.45
C GLY A 219 9.24 6.48 3.37
N GLU A 220 9.89 7.55 3.79
CA GLU A 220 11.05 7.51 4.71
C GLU A 220 10.71 6.85 6.05
N VAL A 221 9.53 7.15 6.61
CA VAL A 221 9.05 6.51 7.85
C VAL A 221 8.70 5.04 7.62
N LEU A 222 8.03 4.71 6.51
CA LEU A 222 7.71 3.33 6.16
C LEU A 222 8.95 2.48 5.88
N ALA A 223 10.09 3.09 5.53
CA ALA A 223 11.36 2.39 5.36
C ALA A 223 11.79 1.63 6.62
N HIS A 224 11.32 2.01 7.81
CA HIS A 224 11.52 1.25 9.05
C HIS A 224 11.12 -0.22 8.91
N PHE A 225 9.99 -0.51 8.28
CA PHE A 225 9.43 -1.86 8.11
C PHE A 225 10.12 -2.68 7.01
N GLN A 226 10.96 -2.05 6.20
CA GLN A 226 11.83 -2.72 5.24
C GLN A 226 13.24 -2.93 5.83
N ASN A 227 13.78 -1.88 6.45
CA ASN A 227 15.16 -1.82 6.94
C ASN A 227 15.35 -2.46 8.31
N ASN A 228 14.26 -2.81 9.00
CA ASN A 228 14.30 -3.56 10.24
C ASN A 228 13.39 -4.77 10.16
N LYS A 229 13.73 -5.81 10.92
CA LYS A 229 12.84 -6.93 11.18
C LYS A 229 12.08 -6.66 12.47
N ILE A 230 10.78 -6.87 12.45
CA ILE A 230 9.86 -6.55 13.54
C ILE A 230 9.66 -7.78 14.43
N TRP A 231 9.90 -7.67 15.73
CA TRP A 231 9.65 -8.78 16.65
C TRP A 231 8.15 -9.02 16.83
N ASP A 232 7.66 -10.19 16.43
CA ASP A 232 6.29 -10.64 16.73
C ASP A 232 6.32 -11.51 17.99
N PRO A 233 5.74 -11.04 19.11
CA PRO A 233 5.72 -11.79 20.37
C PRO A 233 4.82 -13.03 20.30
N THR A 234 3.87 -13.10 19.36
CA THR A 234 2.95 -14.23 19.19
C THR A 234 3.63 -15.39 18.47
N GLN A 235 4.50 -15.07 17.51
CA GLN A 235 5.29 -16.04 16.76
C GLN A 235 6.69 -16.27 17.34
N GLU A 236 7.06 -15.50 18.37
CA GLU A 236 8.39 -15.49 19.01
C GLU A 236 9.54 -15.41 18.00
N ARG A 237 9.38 -14.58 16.96
CA ARG A 237 10.38 -14.41 15.90
C ARG A 237 10.36 -13.01 15.31
N HIS A 238 11.44 -12.66 14.63
CA HIS A 238 11.52 -11.44 13.84
C HIS A 238 10.91 -11.65 12.44
N LEU A 239 10.05 -10.71 12.04
CA LEU A 239 9.34 -10.66 10.77
C LEU A 239 10.03 -9.72 9.78
N GLN A 240 10.19 -10.15 8.54
CA GLN A 240 10.72 -9.35 7.44
C GLN A 240 9.60 -8.79 6.57
N GLY A 241 9.55 -7.46 6.45
CA GLY A 241 8.55 -6.77 5.63
C GLY A 241 8.99 -6.43 4.22
N MET A 242 8.01 -6.29 3.33
CA MET A 242 8.14 -5.69 2.01
C MET A 242 7.14 -4.54 1.86
N VAL A 243 7.47 -3.54 1.03
CA VAL A 243 6.57 -2.43 0.70
C VAL A 243 6.30 -2.40 -0.80
N VAL A 244 5.02 -2.23 -1.16
CA VAL A 244 4.54 -2.05 -2.53
C VAL A 244 3.79 -0.72 -2.61
N CYS A 245 4.18 0.13 -3.55
CA CYS A 245 3.49 1.35 -3.89
C CYS A 245 2.71 1.14 -5.19
N SER A 246 1.40 1.29 -5.13
CA SER A 246 0.50 1.03 -6.26
C SER A 246 -0.11 2.33 -6.76
N GLY A 247 0.16 2.67 -8.03
CA GLY A 247 -0.27 3.91 -8.67
C GLY A 247 -0.24 3.75 -10.18
N MET A 248 0.21 4.78 -10.90
CA MET A 248 0.43 4.77 -12.36
C MET A 248 1.56 5.73 -12.74
N SER A 249 2.41 5.36 -13.70
CA SER A 249 3.46 6.28 -14.20
C SER A 249 2.87 7.42 -15.06
N VAL A 250 1.78 7.15 -15.78
CA VAL A 250 0.93 8.14 -16.49
C VAL A 250 -0.53 7.73 -16.33
N HIS A 251 -1.41 8.66 -15.94
CA HIS A 251 -2.82 8.36 -15.70
C HIS A 251 -3.75 9.54 -16.03
N ASN A 252 -4.24 9.57 -17.28
CA ASN A 252 -5.27 10.52 -17.69
C ASN A 252 -6.46 9.81 -18.34
N LEU A 253 -7.46 9.48 -17.54
CA LEU A 253 -8.69 8.85 -18.03
C LEU A 253 -9.59 9.81 -18.83
N ARG A 254 -9.41 11.14 -18.69
CA ARG A 254 -10.18 12.13 -19.48
C ARG A 254 -9.88 12.01 -20.97
N ASP A 255 -8.63 11.66 -21.30
CA ASP A 255 -8.17 11.49 -22.68
C ASP A 255 -8.32 10.06 -23.21
N LEU A 256 -8.84 9.12 -22.41
CA LEU A 256 -8.98 7.71 -22.83
C LEU A 256 -9.87 7.58 -24.08
N GLY A 257 -11.00 8.31 -24.12
CA GLY A 257 -11.89 8.35 -25.28
C GLY A 257 -11.22 8.93 -26.53
N VAL A 258 -10.39 9.96 -26.37
CA VAL A 258 -9.61 10.56 -27.47
C VAL A 258 -8.61 9.55 -28.02
N ALA A 259 -7.89 8.84 -27.13
CA ALA A 259 -6.92 7.84 -27.52
C ALA A 259 -7.54 6.63 -28.24
N MET A 260 -8.71 6.17 -27.77
CA MET A 260 -9.47 5.10 -28.43
C MET A 260 -9.85 5.48 -29.87
N ASN A 261 -10.30 6.73 -30.08
CA ASN A 261 -10.68 7.24 -31.40
C ASN A 261 -9.47 7.51 -32.32
N SER A 262 -8.26 7.50 -31.77
CA SER A 262 -7.00 7.77 -32.50
C SER A 262 -6.25 6.49 -32.91
N GLY A 263 -6.98 5.40 -33.15
CA GLY A 263 -6.40 4.12 -33.55
C GLY A 263 -5.76 3.34 -32.40
N LYS A 264 -6.20 3.58 -31.16
CA LYS A 264 -5.73 2.93 -29.92
C LYS A 264 -4.23 3.08 -29.63
N LYS A 265 -3.56 4.08 -30.22
CA LYS A 265 -2.14 4.37 -29.95
C LYS A 265 -1.98 5.23 -28.69
N ALA A 266 -0.80 5.17 -28.09
CA ALA A 266 -0.42 6.09 -27.03
C ALA A 266 -0.46 7.55 -27.51
N LEU A 267 -0.98 8.45 -26.68
CA LEU A 267 -0.92 9.89 -26.95
C LEU A 267 0.52 10.40 -26.72
N PRO A 268 1.04 11.36 -27.52
CA PRO A 268 2.46 11.72 -27.48
C PRO A 268 3.01 12.15 -26.11
N TYR A 269 2.17 12.76 -25.27
CA TYR A 269 2.59 13.20 -23.94
C TYR A 269 2.88 12.03 -23.00
N VAL A 270 2.31 10.84 -23.27
CA VAL A 270 2.52 9.64 -22.46
C VAL A 270 3.98 9.22 -22.56
N SER A 271 4.52 9.16 -23.78
CA SER A 271 5.94 8.85 -24.04
C SER A 271 6.86 9.90 -23.45
N GLU A 272 6.53 11.18 -23.68
CA GLU A 272 7.34 12.30 -23.23
C GLU A 272 7.47 12.33 -21.71
N PHE A 273 6.34 12.23 -21.00
CA PHE A 273 6.33 12.23 -19.55
C PHE A 273 6.88 10.93 -18.97
N GLY A 274 6.53 9.77 -19.55
CA GLY A 274 7.05 8.46 -19.14
C GLY A 274 8.58 8.43 -19.13
N ARG A 275 9.22 8.96 -20.17
CA ARG A 275 10.70 9.09 -20.23
C ARG A 275 11.26 9.95 -19.09
N LEU A 276 10.60 11.07 -18.75
CA LEU A 276 11.03 11.94 -17.65
C LEU A 276 10.91 11.24 -16.30
N VAL A 277 9.85 10.45 -16.10
CA VAL A 277 9.66 9.63 -14.91
C VAL A 277 10.79 8.59 -14.79
N SER A 278 11.04 7.83 -15.86
CA SER A 278 12.12 6.83 -15.90
C SER A 278 13.49 7.43 -15.58
N GLN A 279 13.79 8.62 -16.11
CA GLN A 279 15.03 9.33 -15.80
C GLN A 279 15.08 9.84 -14.37
N ALA A 280 13.97 10.35 -13.84
CA ALA A 280 13.91 10.87 -12.47
C ALA A 280 14.13 9.78 -11.43
N VAL A 281 13.51 8.61 -11.60
CA VAL A 281 13.58 7.51 -10.61
C VAL A 281 14.92 6.77 -10.60
N GLN A 282 15.66 6.83 -11.70
CA GLN A 282 16.98 6.21 -11.82
C GLN A 282 18.13 7.18 -11.47
N ASN A 283 17.83 8.36 -10.93
CA ASN A 283 18.84 9.40 -10.69
C ASN A 283 19.53 9.27 -9.31
N GLY A 284 19.61 8.05 -8.77
CA GLY A 284 20.27 7.76 -7.49
C GLY A 284 19.82 8.67 -6.35
N SER A 285 20.76 9.31 -5.67
CA SER A 285 20.48 10.25 -4.56
C SER A 285 19.73 11.52 -4.98
N GLN A 286 19.61 11.81 -6.27
CA GLN A 286 18.88 12.96 -6.79
C GLN A 286 17.44 12.62 -7.20
N THR A 287 16.95 11.41 -6.90
CA THR A 287 15.61 10.95 -7.29
C THR A 287 14.50 11.88 -6.81
N LEU A 288 14.46 12.19 -5.50
CA LEU A 288 13.42 13.08 -4.93
C LEU A 288 13.49 14.50 -5.50
N SER A 289 14.69 15.03 -5.73
CA SER A 289 14.89 16.33 -6.37
C SER A 289 14.37 16.32 -7.82
N SER A 290 14.65 15.24 -8.56
CA SER A 290 14.21 15.06 -9.95
C SER A 290 12.69 14.94 -10.06
N LEU A 291 12.05 14.22 -9.14
CA LEU A 291 10.58 14.16 -9.08
C LEU A 291 9.96 15.51 -8.76
N ASN A 292 10.57 16.31 -7.87
CA ASN A 292 10.11 17.67 -7.60
C ASN A 292 10.24 18.60 -8.82
N LYS A 293 11.29 18.43 -9.64
CA LYS A 293 11.43 19.19 -10.90
C LYS A 293 10.31 18.92 -11.89
N LEU A 294 9.66 17.76 -11.85
CA LEU A 294 8.48 17.50 -12.69
C LEU A 294 7.31 18.44 -12.37
N LYS A 295 7.17 18.86 -11.09
CA LYS A 295 6.16 19.83 -10.66
C LYS A 295 6.48 21.27 -11.07
N THR A 296 7.75 21.61 -11.28
CA THR A 296 8.17 22.97 -11.63
C THR A 296 8.44 23.11 -13.11
N ASP A 297 9.42 22.37 -13.62
CA ASP A 297 10.00 22.56 -14.95
C ASP A 297 9.10 21.93 -16.04
N TYR A 298 8.28 20.96 -15.64
CA TYR A 298 7.38 20.19 -16.52
C TYR A 298 5.91 20.27 -16.06
N ALA A 299 5.52 21.31 -15.32
CA ALA A 299 4.21 21.42 -14.68
C ALA A 299 3.02 21.16 -15.63
N THR A 300 3.06 21.72 -16.84
CA THR A 300 2.02 21.52 -17.87
C THR A 300 1.93 20.07 -18.32
N LEU A 301 3.10 19.42 -18.52
CA LEU A 301 3.16 18.03 -18.96
C LEU A 301 2.73 17.09 -17.83
N LEU A 302 3.14 17.37 -16.59
CA LEU A 302 2.67 16.65 -15.40
C LEU A 302 1.14 16.73 -15.29
N HIS A 303 0.54 17.91 -15.40
CA HIS A 303 -0.92 18.06 -15.33
C HIS A 303 -1.65 17.31 -16.47
N LYS A 304 -1.04 17.24 -17.65
CA LYS A 304 -1.60 16.47 -18.77
C LYS A 304 -1.48 14.96 -18.56
N ALA A 305 -0.37 14.52 -17.98
CA ALA A 305 -0.13 13.13 -17.61
C ALA A 305 -1.00 12.66 -16.45
N HIS A 306 -1.29 13.57 -15.51
CA HIS A 306 -1.97 13.35 -14.24
C HIS A 306 -2.86 14.57 -13.94
N PRO A 307 -4.14 14.57 -14.37
CA PRO A 307 -5.07 15.68 -14.10
C PRO A 307 -5.27 15.94 -12.60
N THR A 308 -5.10 14.90 -11.80
CA THR A 308 -4.94 14.85 -10.35
C THR A 308 -3.76 13.92 -10.05
N LEU A 309 -3.09 14.09 -8.91
CA LEU A 309 -1.77 13.51 -8.62
C LEU A 309 -1.81 12.26 -7.75
N GLU A 310 -2.99 11.80 -7.33
CA GLU A 310 -3.19 10.62 -6.46
C GLU A 310 -2.55 9.35 -7.04
N HIS A 311 -2.57 9.17 -8.36
CA HIS A 311 -1.94 8.02 -9.02
C HIS A 311 -0.42 8.17 -9.18
N PHE A 312 0.12 9.39 -9.08
CA PHE A 312 1.54 9.66 -9.21
C PHE A 312 2.27 9.61 -7.86
N VAL A 313 1.67 10.10 -6.78
CA VAL A 313 2.32 10.22 -5.47
C VAL A 313 2.78 8.90 -4.83
N PRO A 314 2.23 7.70 -5.12
CA PRO A 314 2.84 6.44 -4.66
C PRO A 314 4.28 6.27 -5.13
N LEU A 315 4.65 6.83 -6.30
CA LEU A 315 6.04 6.81 -6.78
C LEU A 315 6.94 7.70 -5.92
N VAL A 316 6.41 8.83 -5.44
CA VAL A 316 7.10 9.74 -4.52
C VAL A 316 7.31 9.07 -3.16
N VAL A 317 6.32 8.31 -2.67
CA VAL A 317 6.44 7.48 -1.47
C VAL A 317 7.53 6.43 -1.65
N ALA A 318 7.55 5.70 -2.78
CA ALA A 318 8.60 4.72 -3.08
C ALA A 318 10.00 5.36 -3.11
N ALA A 319 10.13 6.55 -3.69
CA ALA A 319 11.37 7.31 -3.71
C ALA A 319 11.83 7.76 -2.32
N GLY A 320 10.92 8.22 -1.47
CA GLY A 320 11.22 8.58 -0.08
C GLY A 320 11.69 7.39 0.73
N LEU A 321 11.03 6.25 0.57
CA LEU A 321 11.44 4.99 1.17
C LEU A 321 12.86 4.61 0.73
N ASN A 322 13.15 4.66 -0.57
CA ASN A 322 14.49 4.37 -1.08
C ASN A 322 15.55 5.36 -0.57
N ASN A 323 15.20 6.64 -0.39
CA ASN A 323 16.10 7.65 0.19
C ASN A 323 16.53 7.26 1.61
N ALA A 324 15.59 6.83 2.46
CA ALA A 324 15.89 6.32 3.80
C ALA A 324 16.58 4.94 3.82
N SER A 325 16.58 4.23 2.69
CA SER A 325 17.27 2.94 2.49
C SER A 325 18.61 3.07 1.77
N ASN A 326 19.30 4.21 1.89
CA ASN A 326 20.60 4.51 1.27
C ASN A 326 20.58 4.64 -0.25
N ASN A 327 19.47 5.10 -0.84
CA ASN A 327 19.34 5.38 -2.27
C ASN A 327 19.79 4.19 -3.15
N ARG A 328 19.24 3.00 -2.86
CA ARG A 328 19.61 1.77 -3.58
C ARG A 328 19.31 1.92 -5.08
N PRO A 329 20.04 1.19 -5.96
CA PRO A 329 19.80 1.21 -7.39
C PRO A 329 18.33 0.97 -7.74
N VAL A 330 17.83 1.66 -8.76
CA VAL A 330 16.45 1.51 -9.23
C VAL A 330 16.46 0.86 -10.60
N SER A 331 15.71 -0.22 -10.75
CA SER A 331 15.53 -0.92 -12.04
C SER A 331 14.15 -0.63 -12.60
N GLU A 332 14.09 -0.23 -13.88
CA GLU A 332 12.86 -0.24 -14.65
C GLU A 332 12.59 -1.66 -15.13
N LEU A 333 11.69 -2.37 -14.45
CA LEU A 333 11.38 -3.77 -14.76
C LEU A 333 10.53 -3.90 -16.02
N TYR A 334 9.66 -2.92 -16.23
CA TYR A 334 8.82 -2.81 -17.41
C TYR A 334 8.39 -1.37 -17.59
N ASN A 335 8.28 -0.96 -18.84
CA ASN A 335 7.66 0.30 -19.20
C ASN A 335 7.08 0.17 -20.59
N ASP A 336 5.86 0.64 -20.73
CA ASP A 336 5.12 0.65 -21.98
C ASP A 336 4.04 1.71 -21.91
N GLU A 337 3.50 2.05 -23.05
CA GLU A 337 2.56 3.14 -23.23
C GLU A 337 1.38 2.68 -24.06
N GLN A 338 0.19 2.96 -23.56
CA GLN A 338 -1.04 2.54 -24.23
C GLN A 338 -2.13 3.55 -23.94
N LEU A 339 -2.76 4.02 -25.02
CA LEU A 339 -3.82 5.02 -24.96
C LEU A 339 -3.35 6.31 -24.24
N SER A 340 -3.90 6.62 -23.08
CA SER A 340 -3.55 7.77 -22.24
C SER A 340 -2.81 7.36 -20.96
N LEU A 341 -2.31 6.11 -20.91
CA LEU A 341 -1.74 5.45 -19.73
C LEU A 341 -0.30 4.99 -19.97
N GLY A 342 0.48 5.01 -18.89
CA GLY A 342 1.85 4.52 -18.84
C GLY A 342 1.97 3.40 -17.82
N TRP A 343 2.72 2.37 -18.17
CA TRP A 343 2.77 1.09 -17.45
C TRP A 343 4.11 0.86 -16.74
N GLY A 344 4.74 1.95 -16.31
CA GLY A 344 6.03 1.90 -15.62
C GLY A 344 5.94 1.07 -14.34
N THR A 345 6.83 0.09 -14.22
CA THR A 345 7.00 -0.76 -13.04
C THR A 345 8.46 -0.69 -12.61
N PHE A 346 8.70 -0.21 -11.40
CA PHE A 346 10.04 0.09 -10.90
C PHE A 346 10.34 -0.71 -9.64
N GLN A 347 11.58 -1.19 -9.54
CA GLN A 347 12.10 -1.86 -8.35
C GLN A 347 13.19 -1.00 -7.73
N PHE A 348 13.00 -0.62 -6.47
CA PHE A 348 13.96 0.16 -5.68
C PHE A 348 14.75 -0.78 -4.78
N GLY A 349 16.03 -0.92 -5.10
CA GLY A 349 16.94 -1.89 -4.52
C GLY A 349 16.96 -3.22 -5.26
N GLU A 350 18.11 -3.88 -5.19
CA GLU A 350 18.26 -5.26 -5.63
C GLU A 350 18.10 -6.20 -4.45
N TYR A 351 17.67 -7.43 -4.73
CA TYR A 351 17.70 -8.50 -3.75
C TYR A 351 18.45 -9.67 -4.38
N PRO A 352 19.62 -10.04 -3.84
CA PRO A 352 20.40 -11.11 -4.41
C PRO A 352 19.59 -12.41 -4.34
N VAL A 353 19.45 -13.08 -5.48
CA VAL A 353 19.05 -14.48 -5.51
C VAL A 353 20.18 -15.23 -4.84
N LYS A 354 19.92 -15.99 -3.76
CA LYS A 354 20.93 -16.92 -3.27
C LYS A 354 21.18 -17.90 -4.40
N ASP A 355 22.39 -17.90 -4.96
CA ASP A 355 22.83 -19.00 -5.81
C ASP A 355 22.62 -20.29 -5.01
N GLU A 356 21.83 -21.21 -5.56
CA GLU A 356 21.69 -22.56 -5.00
C GLU A 356 23.10 -23.18 -4.99
N VAL A 357 23.61 -23.46 -3.79
CA VAL A 357 24.85 -24.22 -3.58
C VAL A 357 24.55 -25.72 -3.64
#